data_AF-A0A2D7WE51-F1
#
_entry.id   AF-A0A2D7WE51-F1
#
_cell.length_a   1.000
_cell.length_b   1.000
_cell.length_c   1.000
_cell.angle_alpha   90.00
_cell.angle_beta   90.00
_cell.angle_gamma   90.00
#
_symmetry.space_group_name_H-M   'P 1'
#
loop_
_entity.id
_entity.type
_entity.pdbx_description
1 polymer ?
#
loop_
_entity_poly.entity_id
_entity_poly.type
_entity_poly.pdbx_seq_one_letter_code
_entity_poly.pdbx_strand_id
1 'polypeptide(L)'
;MDPKHVHEQLNRLQSEIDDLPVESGERAKLHALVEDIDRELGSGPELVLEDTGLQERLDEMVSSFEVDHPTISGLLKDIMVKLASIGV
;
A
#
# COMPACT_ATOMS: atom_id res chain seq x y z
N MET A 1 1.51 17.49 -2.41
CA MET A 1 1.98 16.73 -1.23
C MET A 1 3.21 15.93 -1.62
N ASP A 2 4.19 15.78 -0.72
CA ASP A 2 5.50 15.19 -1.04
C ASP A 2 5.44 13.65 -1.20
N PRO A 3 5.86 13.08 -2.35
CA PRO A 3 5.92 11.63 -2.56
C PRO A 3 6.83 10.90 -1.56
N LYS A 4 7.75 11.65 -0.92
CA LYS A 4 8.61 11.16 0.15
C LYS A 4 7.84 10.56 1.32
N HIS A 5 6.69 11.15 1.67
CA HIS A 5 5.91 10.69 2.82
C HIS A 5 5.25 9.34 2.56
N VAL A 6 4.78 9.10 1.33
CA VAL A 6 4.23 7.80 0.94
C VAL A 6 5.32 6.74 0.96
N HIS A 7 6.51 7.10 0.49
CA HIS A 7 7.68 6.22 0.50
C HIS A 7 8.10 5.83 1.93
N GLU A 8 8.03 6.75 2.90
CA GLU A 8 8.26 6.43 4.31
C GLU A 8 7.22 5.45 4.88
N GLN A 9 5.96 5.59 4.46
CA GLN A 9 4.90 4.68 4.91
C GLN A 9 4.97 3.31 4.26
N LEU A 10 5.37 3.21 2.99
CA LEU A 10 5.66 1.94 2.34
C LEU A 10 6.80 1.21 3.04
N ASN A 11 7.88 1.92 3.38
CA ASN A 11 8.98 1.34 4.16
C ASN A 11 8.51 0.84 5.53
N ARG A 12 7.66 1.62 6.21
CA ARG A 12 7.10 1.21 7.49
C ARG A 12 6.20 -0.02 7.35
N LEU A 13 5.32 -0.02 6.36
CA LEU A 13 4.45 -1.16 6.03
C LEU A 13 5.29 -2.41 5.74
N GLN A 14 6.37 -2.28 4.95
CA GLN A 14 7.26 -3.40 4.64
C GLN A 14 7.94 -3.98 5.89
N SER A 15 8.41 -3.13 6.82
CA SER A 15 8.95 -3.60 8.11
C SER A 15 7.90 -4.33 8.96
N GLU A 16 6.68 -3.81 9.03
CA GLU A 16 5.60 -4.46 9.79
C GLU A 16 5.22 -5.81 9.16
N ILE A 17 5.21 -5.91 7.83
CA ILE A 17 4.98 -7.18 7.11
C ILE A 17 6.10 -8.19 7.38
N ASP A 18 7.35 -7.74 7.49
CA ASP A 18 8.49 -8.61 7.75
C ASP A 18 8.47 -9.20 9.16
N ASP A 19 8.04 -8.40 10.14
CA ASP A 19 7.88 -8.78 11.55
C ASP A 19 6.64 -9.66 11.79
N LEU A 20 5.63 -9.54 10.93
CA LEU A 20 4.38 -10.28 11.06
C LEU A 20 4.52 -11.77 10.70
N PRO A 21 3.94 -12.67 11.51
CA PRO A 21 3.84 -14.10 11.19
C PRO A 21 2.67 -14.36 10.22
N VAL A 22 2.58 -13.60 9.14
CA VAL A 22 1.58 -13.82 8.06
C VAL A 22 1.95 -15.05 7.23
N GLU A 23 0.95 -15.73 6.68
CA GLU A 23 1.18 -16.83 5.75
C GLU A 23 2.01 -16.34 4.55
N SER A 24 2.87 -17.21 4.01
CA SER A 24 3.78 -16.84 2.92
C SER A 24 3.07 -16.27 1.69
N GLY A 25 1.82 -16.68 1.45
CA GLY A 25 0.98 -16.15 0.38
C GLY A 25 0.50 -14.72 0.62
N GLU A 26 0.11 -14.39 1.85
CA GLU A 26 -0.32 -13.04 2.24
C GLU A 26 0.83 -12.05 2.24
N ARG A 27 1.99 -12.47 2.77
CA ARG A 27 3.23 -11.69 2.70
C ARG A 27 3.60 -11.34 1.27
N ALA A 28 3.50 -12.31 0.34
CA ALA A 28 3.81 -12.09 -1.06
C ALA A 28 2.84 -11.11 -1.73
N LYS A 29 1.54 -11.19 -1.44
CA LYS A 29 0.54 -10.23 -1.94
C LYS A 29 0.80 -8.81 -1.43
N LEU A 30 1.10 -8.69 -0.14
CA LEU A 30 1.46 -7.42 0.50
C LEU A 30 2.71 -6.80 -0.12
N HIS A 31 3.78 -7.60 -0.28
CA HIS A 31 4.99 -7.14 -0.97
C HIS A 31 4.72 -6.72 -2.42
N ALA A 32 3.95 -7.52 -3.17
CA ALA A 32 3.62 -7.18 -4.55
C ALA A 32 2.84 -5.87 -4.65
N LEU A 33 1.92 -5.60 -3.72
CA LEU A 33 1.18 -4.34 -3.66
C LEU A 33 2.10 -3.16 -3.34
N VAL A 34 3.00 -3.32 -2.36
CA VAL A 34 4.00 -2.30 -1.98
C VAL A 34 4.90 -1.97 -3.17
N GLU A 35 5.37 -2.97 -3.91
CA GLU A 35 6.18 -2.77 -5.12
C GLU A 35 5.40 -2.11 -6.26
N ASP A 36 4.12 -2.45 -6.44
CA ASP A 36 3.27 -1.84 -7.47
C ASP A 36 3.07 -0.34 -7.18
N ILE A 37 2.76 0.00 -5.91
CA ILE A 37 2.67 1.38 -5.45
C ILE A 37 3.99 2.11 -5.63
N ASP A 38 5.12 1.51 -5.25
CA ASP A 38 6.44 2.12 -5.38
C ASP A 38 6.79 2.40 -6.85
N ARG A 39 6.44 1.47 -7.74
CA ARG A 39 6.59 1.63 -9.19
C ARG A 39 5.71 2.77 -9.71
N GLU A 40 4.46 2.87 -9.28
CA GLU A 40 3.59 3.98 -9.66
C GLU A 40 4.20 5.31 -9.16
N LEU A 41 4.56 5.40 -7.89
CA LEU A 41 5.21 6.57 -7.27
C LEU A 41 6.50 6.99 -8.00
N GLY A 42 7.29 6.03 -8.48
CA GLY A 42 8.51 6.27 -9.23
C GLY A 42 8.29 6.65 -10.70
N SER A 43 7.11 6.38 -11.27
CA SER A 43 6.81 6.61 -12.69
C SER A 43 6.47 8.07 -13.04
N GLY A 44 6.31 8.94 -12.05
CA GLY A 44 6.10 10.38 -12.26
C GLY A 44 4.70 10.87 -11.86
N PRO A 45 4.40 12.16 -12.10
CA PRO A 45 3.29 12.87 -11.44
C PRO A 45 1.87 12.45 -11.85
N GLU A 46 1.71 11.57 -12.83
CA GLU A 46 0.41 10.98 -13.19
C GLU A 46 0.28 9.59 -12.55
N LEU A 47 0.02 9.58 -11.24
CA LEU A 47 -0.43 8.37 -10.56
C LEU A 47 -1.88 8.13 -10.93
N VAL A 48 -2.14 7.22 -11.87
CA VAL A 48 -3.52 6.87 -12.25
C VAL A 48 -3.93 5.59 -11.54
N LEU A 49 -4.10 5.70 -10.23
CA LEU A 49 -4.52 4.62 -9.32
C LEU A 49 -5.85 3.97 -9.75
N GLU A 50 -6.69 4.76 -10.45
CA GLU A 50 -7.99 4.33 -10.98
C GLU A 50 -7.89 3.44 -12.22
N ASP A 51 -6.83 3.57 -13.03
CA ASP A 51 -6.70 2.80 -14.29
C ASP A 51 -6.04 1.43 -14.06
N THR A 52 -5.26 1.29 -12.99
CA THR A 52 -4.51 0.06 -12.65
C THR A 52 -5.30 -0.94 -11.81
N GLY A 53 -6.44 -0.55 -11.22
CA GLY A 53 -7.18 -1.36 -10.25
C GLY A 53 -6.44 -1.54 -8.92
N LEU A 54 -5.41 -0.72 -8.68
CA LEU A 54 -4.61 -0.75 -7.47
C LEU A 54 -5.44 -0.41 -6.24
N GLN A 55 -6.35 0.55 -6.35
CA GLN A 55 -7.26 0.93 -5.27
C GLN A 55 -8.15 -0.23 -4.83
N GLU A 56 -8.69 -1.01 -5.77
CA GLU A 56 -9.55 -2.15 -5.48
C GLU A 56 -8.76 -3.29 -4.80
N ARG A 57 -7.53 -3.55 -5.24
CA ARG A 57 -6.63 -4.53 -4.59
C ARG A 57 -6.21 -4.09 -3.18
N LEU A 58 -5.93 -2.81 -3.01
CA LEU A 58 -5.63 -2.20 -1.71
C LEU A 58 -6.81 -2.39 -0.76
N ASP A 59 -8.03 -2.10 -1.22
CA ASP A 59 -9.25 -2.21 -0.41
C ASP A 59 -9.54 -3.67 0.00
N GLU A 60 -9.41 -4.62 -0.94
CA GLU A 60 -9.54 -6.05 -0.66
C GLU A 60 -8.53 -6.53 0.39
N MET A 61 -7.26 -6.12 0.25
CA MET A 61 -6.24 -6.47 1.24
C MET A 61 -6.51 -5.79 2.59
N VAL A 62 -6.84 -4.50 2.59
CA VAL A 62 -7.24 -3.79 3.82
C VAL A 62 -8.35 -4.54 4.52
N SER A 63 -9.41 -4.95 3.80
CA SER A 63 -10.55 -5.67 4.36
C SER A 63 -10.14 -7.02 4.95
N SER A 64 -9.30 -7.78 4.24
CA SER A 64 -8.76 -9.06 4.72
C SER A 64 -7.90 -8.89 5.98
N PHE A 65 -7.04 -7.88 6.01
CA PHE A 65 -6.15 -7.61 7.14
C PHE A 65 -6.82 -6.81 8.26
N GLU A 66 -8.00 -6.20 8.06
CA GLU A 66 -8.59 -5.28 9.06
C GLU A 66 -9.02 -6.03 10.31
N VAL A 67 -9.37 -7.31 10.15
CA VAL A 67 -9.79 -8.20 11.24
C VAL A 67 -8.58 -8.78 11.98
N ASP A 68 -7.60 -9.32 11.25
CA ASP A 68 -6.46 -10.04 11.83
C ASP A 68 -5.27 -9.11 12.17
N HIS A 69 -5.11 -8.02 11.42
CA HIS A 69 -3.93 -7.14 11.43
C HIS A 69 -4.29 -5.65 11.25
N PRO A 70 -4.97 -5.02 12.23
CA PRO A 70 -5.47 -3.65 12.12
C PRO A 70 -4.37 -2.61 11.87
N THR A 71 -3.14 -2.86 12.34
CA THR A 71 -1.98 -2.00 12.08
C THR A 71 -1.63 -1.93 10.59
N ILE A 72 -1.66 -3.07 9.89
CA ILE A 72 -1.37 -3.17 8.45
C ILE A 72 -2.47 -2.49 7.64
N SER A 73 -3.73 -2.77 7.95
CA SER A 73 -4.86 -2.13 7.28
C SER A 73 -4.87 -0.62 7.46
N GLY A 74 -4.47 -0.14 8.64
CA GLY A 74 -4.29 1.30 8.88
C GLY A 74 -3.22 1.92 7.97
N LEU A 75 -2.05 1.26 7.84
CA LEU A 75 -0.96 1.71 6.97
C LEU A 75 -1.37 1.70 5.49
N LEU A 76 -2.02 0.64 5.02
CA LEU A 76 -2.53 0.53 3.65
C LEU A 76 -3.56 1.61 3.33
N LYS A 77 -4.50 1.89 4.24
CA LYS A 77 -5.47 2.99 4.12
C LYS A 77 -4.79 4.35 4.05
N ASP A 78 -3.78 4.60 4.91
CA ASP A 78 -3.07 5.89 4.91
C ASP A 78 -2.30 6.11 3.62
N ILE A 79 -1.67 5.05 3.08
CA ILE A 79 -1.02 5.05 1.77
C ILE A 79 -2.04 5.35 0.67
N MET A 80 -3.18 4.65 0.64
CA MET A 80 -4.26 4.87 -0.34
C MET A 80 -4.75 6.32 -0.33
N VAL A 81 -5.04 6.89 0.84
CA VAL A 81 -5.51 8.28 0.97
C VAL A 81 -4.44 9.27 0.50
N LYS A 82 -3.16 9.03 0.82
CA LYS A 82 -2.07 9.89 0.35
C LYS A 82 -1.86 9.80 -1.15
N LEU A 83 -1.92 8.60 -1.73
CA LEU A 83 -1.82 8.40 -3.17
C LEU A 83 -2.96 9.13 -3.89
N ALA A 84 -4.20 8.98 -3.40
CA ALA A 84 -5.35 9.73 -3.91
C ALA A 84 -5.18 11.25 -3.77
N SER A 85 -4.50 11.72 -2.71
CA SER A 85 -4.18 13.15 -2.50
C SER A 85 -3.06 13.68 -3.40
N ILE A 86 -2.29 12.81 -4.07
CA ILE A 86 -1.24 13.21 -5.02
C ILE A 86 -1.80 13.30 -6.45
N GLY A 87 -2.79 12.47 -6.80
CA GLY A 87 -3.43 12.45 -8.13
C GLY A 87 -4.49 13.53 -8.38
N VAL A 88 -4.85 14.34 -7.37
CA VAL A 88 -5.77 15.51 -7.49
C VAL A 88 -5.08 16.82 -7.80
#